data_AF-A0A7I9VKW8-F1
#
_entry.id   AF-A0A7I9VKW8-F1
#
_cell.length_a   1.000
_cell.length_b   1.000
_cell.length_c   1.000
_cell.angle_alpha   90.00
_cell.angle_beta   90.00
_cell.angle_gamma   90.00
#
_symmetry.space_group_name_H-M   'P 1'
#
loop_
_entity.id
_entity.type
_entity.pdbx_description
1 polymer ?
#
loop_
_entity_poly.entity_id
_entity_poly.type
_entity_poly.pdbx_seq_one_letter_code
_entity_poly.pdbx_strand_id
1 'polypeptide(L)'
;MRSRLVCSASPFTLALASTLLACSVAPSWEASLAPATGARRTAPARATGAPACDPANPAVAAHVDHDRDSVAHPALACAECHARASDCAPGEPPATVRFGALAGAGGASPQWDAAARTCSGVYCHGAKMRSPPPAPSWVYVDNAPTRPLAVACSVCHGYPPPAPHLPMTACRGCHPSTVLPDGTIDLAGGHHLDGVVDVDAGGVGADCTACHGFPPATGAHLAHDGLGAPRPAAGYGSVWILQDLFPAASPAEAPPVYSFGCGNCHPIDRARHFDGTVEVTLYEAAAPAGSPKARASASAAYDPATGTCSGVYCHSGGQETPVYVATPGWTSGAKPGCDGCHANPPRYATGGAGAADANSHLALADDGWEYGHFLGLPGPFHGPKHGGAWAGEDAAPITCQTCHFDTTDPSSAGPSGFYWLDTTGAYQLPGGDPSRLTTSWYAELQCTTCHTGQAGGAPAGAGKVLPLRHVNGRRDVAFDPRLSLTALDWLPPAPGRPSRPYWETNAGTYMPWPPDVTWDGGTASFSLAASSYDPATKTCSNVACHLVEQPVWGRPYQWITDGGPTCNACHPM
;
A
#
# COMPACT_ATOMS: atom_id res chain seq x y z
N MET A 1 21.75 -64.31 3.93
CA MET A 1 23.17 -64.45 4.33
C MET A 1 23.71 -63.07 4.68
N ARG A 2 24.53 -63.02 5.75
CA ARG A 2 25.27 -61.87 6.31
C ARG A 2 24.53 -60.99 7.34
N SER A 3 24.67 -61.51 8.56
CA SER A 3 24.61 -60.94 9.90
C SER A 3 25.09 -59.49 10.06
N ARG A 4 24.34 -58.71 10.85
CA ARG A 4 24.79 -57.46 11.47
C ARG A 4 25.36 -57.79 12.85
N LEU A 5 26.62 -57.42 13.10
CA LEU A 5 27.25 -57.49 14.41
C LEU A 5 26.67 -56.42 15.35
N VAL A 6 26.37 -56.86 16.57
CA VAL A 6 26.03 -56.06 17.74
C VAL A 6 27.32 -55.86 18.54
N CYS A 7 27.74 -54.61 18.78
CA CYS A 7 28.83 -54.32 19.70
C CYS A 7 28.29 -54.32 21.14
N SER A 8 28.77 -55.28 21.94
CA SER A 8 28.60 -55.32 23.39
C SER A 8 29.66 -54.43 24.06
N ALA A 9 29.22 -53.68 25.06
CA ALA A 9 30.08 -53.00 26.01
C ALA A 9 30.66 -54.02 27.02
N SER A 10 31.91 -53.78 27.43
CA SER A 10 32.45 -54.25 28.71
C SER A 10 33.51 -53.25 29.21
N PRO A 11 33.68 -53.10 30.54
CA PRO A 11 34.29 -51.93 31.15
C PRO A 11 35.80 -52.11 31.34
N PHE A 12 36.57 -51.06 31.04
CA PHE A 12 37.96 -50.95 31.48
C PHE A 12 38.09 -49.80 32.47
N THR A 13 38.59 -50.17 33.65
CA THR A 13 38.97 -49.36 34.80
C THR A 13 40.02 -48.31 34.42
N LEU A 14 39.74 -47.03 34.71
CA LEU A 14 40.77 -45.98 34.68
C LEU A 14 41.57 -46.01 36.00
N ALA A 15 42.85 -46.33 35.90
CA ALA A 15 43.85 -45.95 36.90
C ALA A 15 44.37 -44.55 36.54
N LEU A 16 44.36 -43.63 37.52
CA LEU A 16 44.99 -42.31 37.38
C LEU A 16 46.52 -42.48 37.28
N ALA A 17 47.11 -41.99 36.19
CA ALA A 17 48.52 -41.68 36.10
C ALA A 17 48.69 -40.25 35.60
N SER A 18 49.04 -39.35 36.53
CA SER A 18 49.46 -37.98 36.25
C SER A 18 50.67 -38.00 35.33
N THR A 19 50.51 -37.52 34.10
CA THR A 19 51.61 -37.23 33.18
C THR A 19 51.63 -35.74 32.90
N LEU A 20 52.71 -35.09 33.34
CA LEU A 20 53.12 -33.74 32.96
C LEU A 20 53.24 -33.69 31.43
N LEU A 21 52.28 -33.03 30.77
CA LEU A 21 52.36 -32.75 29.35
C LEU A 21 53.23 -31.51 29.14
N ALA A 22 54.48 -31.73 28.77
CA ALA A 22 55.31 -30.68 28.18
C ALA A 22 54.67 -30.28 26.83
N CYS A 23 54.29 -29.00 26.69
CA CYS A 23 53.83 -28.44 25.43
C CYS A 23 54.99 -28.42 24.42
N SER A 24 55.10 -29.48 23.63
CA SER A 24 55.84 -29.49 22.38
C SER A 24 54.94 -30.10 21.31
N VAL A 25 54.17 -29.26 20.63
CA VAL A 25 53.69 -29.53 19.27
C VAL A 25 53.16 -28.23 18.66
N ALA A 26 53.90 -27.74 17.67
CA ALA A 26 53.28 -27.19 16.48
C ALA A 26 52.55 -28.35 15.75
N PRO A 27 51.31 -28.15 15.30
CA PRO A 27 50.73 -28.97 14.24
C PRO A 27 50.72 -28.19 12.91
N SER A 28 51.17 -28.89 11.89
CA SER A 28 51.19 -28.61 10.46
C SER A 28 49.92 -27.96 9.87
N TRP A 29 50.01 -26.70 9.46
CA TRP A 29 49.16 -26.12 8.40
C TRP A 29 49.82 -24.97 7.61
N GLU A 30 51.13 -24.70 7.77
CA GLU A 30 51.85 -23.61 7.08
C GLU A 30 52.10 -23.80 5.57
N ALA A 31 51.38 -24.69 4.90
CA ALA A 31 51.46 -24.83 3.45
C ALA A 31 50.18 -24.31 2.80
N SER A 32 49.97 -22.99 2.83
CA SER A 32 49.45 -22.17 1.72
C SER A 32 49.05 -20.78 2.24
N LEU A 33 49.53 -19.74 1.55
CA LEU A 33 49.27 -18.29 1.74
C LEU A 33 50.23 -17.55 2.67
N ALA A 34 51.43 -17.26 2.17
CA ALA A 34 52.14 -16.01 2.44
C ALA A 34 52.21 -15.21 1.11
N PRO A 35 52.12 -13.87 1.16
CA PRO A 35 53.36 -13.12 1.34
C PRO A 35 53.31 -11.96 2.36
N ALA A 36 54.41 -11.90 3.13
CA ALA A 36 55.22 -10.72 3.49
C ALA A 36 54.57 -9.51 4.19
N THR A 37 54.72 -9.44 5.52
CA THR A 37 55.54 -8.46 6.29
C THR A 37 54.90 -8.15 7.64
N GLY A 38 55.33 -8.85 8.69
CA GLY A 38 54.97 -8.52 10.06
C GLY A 38 55.24 -9.70 10.97
N ALA A 39 56.35 -9.66 11.70
CA ALA A 39 56.58 -10.59 12.80
C ALA A 39 55.34 -10.60 13.72
N ARG A 40 54.84 -11.79 14.10
CA ARG A 40 53.84 -11.94 15.18
C ARG A 40 54.32 -11.13 16.38
N ARG A 41 53.63 -10.02 16.66
CA ARG A 41 53.93 -9.16 17.81
C ARG A 41 53.26 -9.76 19.01
N THR A 42 53.85 -10.80 19.58
CA THR A 42 53.41 -11.31 20.89
C THR A 42 53.54 -10.19 21.93
N ALA A 43 52.53 -10.03 22.78
CA ALA A 43 52.65 -9.21 23.98
C ALA A 43 53.98 -9.53 24.70
N PRO A 44 54.73 -8.53 25.18
CA PRO A 44 55.98 -8.79 25.86
C PRO A 44 55.65 -9.51 27.17
N ALA A 45 55.85 -10.83 27.19
CA ALA A 45 55.90 -11.60 28.42
C ALA A 45 57.08 -11.07 29.23
N ARG A 46 56.85 -10.04 30.06
CA ARG A 46 57.87 -9.59 31.01
C ARG A 46 58.18 -10.76 31.93
N ALA A 47 59.46 -11.00 32.12
CA ALA A 47 60.07 -12.02 32.94
C ALA A 47 59.51 -12.06 34.39
N THR A 48 58.36 -12.70 34.59
CA THR A 48 57.82 -13.03 35.91
C THR A 48 58.20 -14.44 36.35
N GLY A 49 58.93 -15.20 35.52
CA GLY A 49 59.21 -16.62 35.79
C GLY A 49 57.96 -17.51 35.76
N ALA A 50 56.79 -16.95 35.43
CA ALA A 50 55.56 -17.70 35.25
C ALA A 50 55.50 -18.27 33.82
N PRO A 51 55.00 -19.51 33.63
CA PRO A 51 54.87 -20.11 32.31
C PRO A 51 53.99 -19.23 31.41
N ALA A 52 54.39 -19.09 30.14
CA ALA A 52 53.81 -18.17 29.15
C ALA A 52 52.33 -18.42 28.76
N CYS A 53 51.67 -19.35 29.45
CA CYS A 53 50.30 -19.79 29.19
C CYS A 53 49.48 -19.89 30.49
N ASP A 54 49.71 -19.00 31.46
CA ASP A 54 48.83 -18.87 32.64
C ASP A 54 47.73 -17.83 32.36
N PRO A 55 46.46 -18.23 32.18
CA PRO A 55 45.33 -17.31 32.00
C PRO A 55 45.12 -16.37 33.21
N ALA A 56 45.64 -16.74 34.39
CA ALA A 56 45.59 -15.90 35.57
C ALA A 56 46.59 -14.73 35.53
N ASN A 57 47.55 -14.74 34.59
CA ASN A 57 48.51 -13.67 34.38
C ASN A 57 47.90 -12.55 33.51
N PRO A 58 47.65 -11.36 34.06
CA PRO A 58 47.07 -10.25 33.32
C PRO A 58 47.92 -9.77 32.13
N ALA A 59 49.21 -10.10 32.10
CA ALA A 59 50.10 -9.74 31.01
C ALA A 59 49.86 -10.58 29.73
N VAL A 60 49.27 -11.78 29.85
CA VAL A 60 49.02 -12.68 28.70
C VAL A 60 47.55 -12.72 28.33
N ALA A 61 46.65 -12.74 29.34
CA ALA A 61 45.25 -13.15 29.24
C ALA A 61 44.48 -12.69 27.98
N ALA A 62 43.61 -11.67 28.04
CA ALA A 62 42.80 -11.26 26.89
C ALA A 62 43.61 -10.72 25.69
N HIS A 63 44.93 -10.50 25.80
CA HIS A 63 45.75 -10.06 24.66
C HIS A 63 45.69 -11.04 23.50
N VAL A 64 45.76 -12.34 23.79
CA VAL A 64 45.71 -13.38 22.75
C VAL A 64 44.43 -13.33 21.95
N ASP A 65 43.32 -12.84 22.51
CA ASP A 65 42.03 -12.79 21.79
C ASP A 65 41.87 -11.52 20.94
N HIS A 66 42.69 -10.50 21.17
CA HIS A 66 42.62 -9.22 20.47
C HIS A 66 43.83 -8.93 19.57
N ASP A 67 44.94 -9.66 19.71
CA ASP A 67 46.17 -9.47 18.92
C ASP A 67 46.25 -10.32 17.63
N ARG A 68 45.17 -11.03 17.29
CA ARG A 68 45.03 -11.87 16.10
C ARG A 68 43.72 -11.59 15.37
N ASP A 69 43.70 -11.91 14.07
CA ASP A 69 42.48 -11.88 13.27
C ASP A 69 41.47 -12.93 13.78
N SER A 70 40.18 -12.61 13.68
CA SER A 70 39.06 -13.48 14.01
C SER A 70 38.07 -13.53 12.85
N VAL A 71 37.00 -14.33 13.01
CA VAL A 71 35.90 -14.40 12.04
C VAL A 71 35.08 -13.10 11.95
N ALA A 72 35.27 -12.16 12.89
CA ALA A 72 34.45 -10.96 13.03
C ALA A 72 35.27 -9.65 13.02
N HIS A 73 36.60 -9.68 13.21
CA HIS A 73 37.45 -8.50 13.15
C HIS A 73 38.91 -8.86 12.83
N PRO A 74 39.69 -7.94 12.23
CA PRO A 74 41.14 -8.06 12.19
C PRO A 74 41.77 -7.85 13.57
N ALA A 75 43.04 -8.20 13.74
CA ALA A 75 43.82 -7.95 14.95
C ALA A 75 43.73 -6.46 15.37
N LEU A 76 43.46 -6.21 16.65
CA LEU A 76 43.28 -4.87 17.18
C LEU A 76 44.62 -4.19 17.45
N ALA A 77 44.68 -2.89 17.17
CA ALA A 77 45.82 -2.08 17.55
C ALA A 77 45.90 -1.95 19.08
N CYS A 78 47.12 -2.01 19.65
CA CYS A 78 47.31 -1.86 21.10
C CYS A 78 46.68 -0.57 21.65
N ALA A 79 46.73 0.50 20.84
CA ALA A 79 46.19 1.81 21.13
C ALA A 79 44.68 1.84 21.42
N GLU A 80 43.93 0.78 21.03
CA GLU A 80 42.50 0.69 21.35
C GLU A 80 42.22 0.41 22.83
N CYS A 81 43.21 -0.11 23.56
CA CYS A 81 43.07 -0.42 24.99
C CYS A 81 44.05 0.38 25.85
N HIS A 82 45.27 0.64 25.36
CA HIS A 82 46.26 1.45 26.06
C HIS A 82 47.29 2.03 25.10
N ALA A 83 47.91 3.16 25.46
CA ALA A 83 49.05 3.66 24.71
C ALA A 83 50.18 2.60 24.67
N ARG A 84 50.82 2.41 23.52
CA ARG A 84 51.98 1.53 23.42
C ARG A 84 53.10 2.16 24.25
N ALA A 85 53.50 1.51 25.36
CA ALA A 85 54.71 1.90 26.05
C ALA A 85 55.87 1.84 25.03
N SER A 86 56.62 2.94 24.91
CA SER A 86 57.81 2.97 24.06
C SER A 86 58.80 1.92 24.59
N ASP A 87 58.87 0.82 23.86
CA ASP A 87 59.92 -0.19 23.86
C ASP A 87 60.48 -0.58 25.24
N CYS A 88 59.77 -1.46 25.95
CA CYS A 88 60.31 -2.44 26.90
C CYS A 88 61.50 -2.00 27.77
N ALA A 89 61.49 -0.78 28.30
CA ALA A 89 62.52 -0.35 29.23
C ALA A 89 62.30 -1.05 30.59
N PRO A 90 63.32 -1.67 31.19
CA PRO A 90 63.20 -2.23 32.52
C PRO A 90 62.86 -1.13 33.53
N GLY A 91 61.68 -1.21 34.16
CA GLY A 91 61.27 -0.27 35.22
C GLY A 91 60.04 0.59 34.90
N GLU A 92 59.48 0.49 33.70
CA GLU A 92 58.22 1.17 33.37
C GLU A 92 57.05 0.69 34.28
N PRO A 93 56.16 1.60 34.70
CA PRO A 93 54.96 1.25 35.45
C PRO A 93 54.02 0.35 34.61
N PRO A 94 53.08 -0.38 35.25
CA PRO A 94 52.07 -1.14 34.53
C PRO A 94 51.35 -0.26 33.51
N ALA A 95 51.09 -0.80 32.31
CA ALA A 95 50.36 -0.09 31.28
C ALA A 95 49.01 0.41 31.84
N THR A 96 48.76 1.71 31.75
CA THR A 96 47.48 2.29 32.15
C THR A 96 46.49 2.11 31.02
N VAL A 97 45.37 1.44 31.29
CA VAL A 97 44.28 1.28 30.32
C VAL A 97 43.69 2.64 29.99
N ARG A 98 43.74 2.98 28.71
CA ARG A 98 43.19 4.20 28.10
C ARG A 98 42.57 3.77 26.79
N PHE A 99 41.25 3.72 26.77
CA PHE A 99 40.51 3.25 25.61
C PHE A 99 40.65 4.21 24.42
N GLY A 100 40.86 3.62 23.25
CA GLY A 100 40.91 4.31 21.97
C GLY A 100 39.52 4.66 21.43
N ALA A 101 39.50 5.18 20.21
CA ALA A 101 38.27 5.65 19.57
C ALA A 101 37.29 4.50 19.29
N LEU A 102 37.77 3.32 18.92
CA LEU A 102 36.90 2.18 18.58
C LEU A 102 36.13 1.69 19.81
N ALA A 103 36.81 1.61 20.96
CA ALA A 103 36.18 1.21 22.22
C ALA A 103 35.07 2.18 22.69
N GLY A 104 35.13 3.45 22.26
CA GLY A 104 34.13 4.50 22.52
C GLY A 104 33.14 4.75 21.38
N ALA A 105 33.18 3.97 20.30
CA ALA A 105 32.31 4.17 19.14
C ALA A 105 30.81 4.10 19.52
N GLY A 106 29.96 4.76 18.72
CA GLY A 106 28.52 4.88 19.00
C GLY A 106 28.20 5.60 20.33
N GLY A 107 29.12 6.43 20.83
CA GLY A 107 29.01 7.11 22.13
C GLY A 107 29.05 6.15 23.31
N ALA A 108 29.82 5.06 23.20
CA ALA A 108 30.09 4.15 24.31
C ALA A 108 31.03 4.80 25.33
N SER A 109 30.90 4.43 26.60
CA SER A 109 31.70 4.97 27.70
C SER A 109 32.53 3.84 28.32
N PRO A 110 33.63 3.43 27.68
CA PRO A 110 34.40 2.26 28.09
C PRO A 110 35.10 2.48 29.44
N GLN A 111 35.01 1.47 30.31
CA GLN A 111 35.57 1.47 31.67
C GLN A 111 36.37 0.18 31.92
N TRP A 112 37.43 0.33 32.72
CA TRP A 112 38.28 -0.77 33.18
C TRP A 112 38.31 -0.79 34.71
N ASP A 113 37.89 -1.90 35.31
CA ASP A 113 38.07 -2.16 36.73
C ASP A 113 39.32 -3.02 36.92
N ALA A 114 40.39 -2.41 37.40
CA ALA A 114 41.67 -3.09 37.63
C ALA A 114 41.60 -4.14 38.77
N ALA A 115 40.72 -3.95 39.75
CA ALA A 115 40.58 -4.85 40.89
C ALA A 115 39.77 -6.09 40.51
N ALA A 116 38.63 -5.89 39.85
CA ALA A 116 37.78 -6.98 39.35
C ALA A 116 38.31 -7.62 38.06
N ARG A 117 39.23 -6.94 37.37
CA ARG A 117 39.79 -7.32 36.06
C ARG A 117 38.67 -7.49 35.02
N THR A 118 37.78 -6.50 34.93
CA THR A 118 36.62 -6.53 34.03
C THR A 118 36.53 -5.25 33.20
N CYS A 119 36.01 -5.40 31.98
CA CYS A 119 35.68 -4.30 31.09
C CYS A 119 34.17 -4.07 31.11
N SER A 120 33.74 -2.81 31.09
CA SER A 120 32.31 -2.47 30.94
C SER A 120 32.12 -1.23 30.08
N GLY A 121 30.93 -1.04 29.52
CA GLY A 121 30.62 0.14 28.68
C GLY A 121 31.43 0.24 27.39
N VAL A 122 32.17 -0.82 26.99
CA VAL A 122 32.95 -0.89 25.76
C VAL A 122 32.06 -1.22 24.58
N TYR A 123 32.25 -0.52 23.46
CA TYR A 123 31.50 -0.70 22.22
C TYR A 123 31.43 -2.18 21.76
N CYS A 124 32.59 -2.84 21.62
CA CYS A 124 32.67 -4.25 21.20
C CYS A 124 32.17 -5.27 22.25
N HIS A 125 32.08 -4.88 23.53
CA HIS A 125 31.62 -5.76 24.62
C HIS A 125 30.18 -5.46 25.02
N GLY A 126 29.35 -5.10 24.05
CA GLY A 126 27.90 -5.10 24.21
C GLY A 126 27.26 -3.78 24.62
N ALA A 127 28.03 -2.70 24.82
CA ALA A 127 27.47 -1.42 25.31
C ALA A 127 26.41 -0.79 24.41
N LYS A 128 26.40 -1.13 23.11
CA LYS A 128 25.45 -0.63 22.10
C LYS A 128 24.72 -1.77 21.37
N MET A 129 24.89 -3.01 21.81
CA MET A 129 24.28 -4.16 21.15
C MET A 129 22.89 -4.44 21.73
N ARG A 130 21.94 -4.85 20.88
CA ARG A 130 20.56 -5.14 21.29
C ARG A 130 20.44 -6.39 22.16
N SER A 131 21.39 -7.32 22.06
CA SER A 131 21.45 -8.54 22.86
C SER A 131 22.91 -8.86 23.22
N PRO A 132 23.48 -8.12 24.20
CA PRO A 132 24.88 -8.27 24.56
C PRO A 132 25.10 -9.53 25.42
N PRO A 133 26.28 -10.16 25.34
CA PRO A 133 26.70 -11.17 26.29
C PRO A 133 26.98 -10.54 27.67
N PRO A 134 27.13 -11.36 28.73
CA PRO A 134 27.63 -10.89 30.02
C PRO A 134 28.97 -10.16 29.88
N ALA A 135 29.22 -9.20 30.78
CA ALA A 135 30.46 -8.43 30.77
C ALA A 135 31.69 -9.35 30.82
N PRO A 136 32.66 -9.17 29.91
CA PRO A 136 33.81 -10.07 29.84
C PRO A 136 34.80 -9.79 30.98
N SER A 137 35.46 -10.87 31.42
CA SER A 137 36.59 -10.80 32.34
C SER A 137 37.90 -10.82 31.57
N TRP A 138 38.87 -10.00 31.96
CA TRP A 138 40.19 -9.92 31.34
C TRP A 138 41.01 -11.20 31.48
N VAL A 139 40.78 -11.98 32.54
CA VAL A 139 41.48 -13.26 32.77
C VAL A 139 40.86 -14.42 31.97
N TYR A 140 39.79 -14.15 31.23
CA TYR A 140 39.28 -15.11 30.28
C TYR A 140 40.24 -15.21 29.09
N VAL A 141 40.70 -16.43 28.82
CA VAL A 141 41.50 -16.76 27.64
C VAL A 141 40.73 -17.81 26.88
N ASP A 142 40.37 -17.53 25.63
CA ASP A 142 39.88 -18.56 24.74
C ASP A 142 41.05 -19.32 24.08
N ASN A 143 41.34 -20.50 24.62
CA ASN A 143 42.39 -21.38 24.11
C ASN A 143 41.90 -22.41 23.08
N ALA A 144 40.63 -22.35 22.63
CA ALA A 144 40.10 -23.31 21.66
C ALA A 144 40.34 -22.84 20.21
N PRO A 145 41.18 -23.53 19.41
CA PRO A 145 41.54 -23.08 18.06
C PRO A 145 40.40 -23.17 17.03
N THR A 146 39.31 -23.88 17.33
CA THR A 146 38.13 -23.97 16.46
C THR A 146 36.86 -24.13 17.31
N ARG A 147 35.94 -23.18 17.21
CA ARG A 147 34.60 -23.25 17.80
C ARG A 147 33.56 -23.46 16.70
N PRO A 148 32.41 -24.12 16.99
CA PRO A 148 31.25 -24.01 16.11
C PRO A 148 30.92 -22.53 15.90
N LEU A 149 30.57 -22.15 14.66
CA LEU A 149 30.32 -20.75 14.27
C LEU A 149 29.32 -20.07 15.23
N ALA A 150 28.31 -20.80 15.70
CA ALA A 150 27.36 -20.30 16.68
C ALA A 150 28.00 -19.79 17.97
N VAL A 151 29.02 -20.48 18.48
CA VAL A 151 29.74 -20.05 19.69
C VAL A 151 30.68 -18.89 19.38
N ALA A 152 31.31 -18.87 18.19
CA ALA A 152 32.20 -17.79 17.78
C ALA A 152 31.46 -16.46 17.60
N CYS A 153 30.26 -16.46 17.04
CA CYS A 153 29.45 -15.24 16.88
C CYS A 153 28.79 -14.81 18.20
N SER A 154 28.34 -15.79 19.01
CA SER A 154 27.67 -15.55 20.30
C SER A 154 28.52 -14.83 21.35
N VAL A 155 29.83 -14.67 21.13
CA VAL A 155 30.71 -13.89 22.00
C VAL A 155 30.51 -12.38 21.87
N CYS A 156 29.87 -11.91 20.80
CA CYS A 156 29.54 -10.50 20.60
C CYS A 156 28.03 -10.28 20.60
N HIS A 157 27.29 -11.07 19.82
CA HIS A 157 25.83 -10.97 19.71
C HIS A 157 25.23 -12.36 19.48
N GLY A 158 23.92 -12.54 19.72
CA GLY A 158 23.27 -13.84 19.51
C GLY A 158 23.45 -14.42 18.10
N TYR A 159 23.68 -15.73 18.01
CA TYR A 159 23.65 -16.52 16.78
C TYR A 159 22.93 -17.86 17.01
N PRO A 160 21.88 -18.21 16.23
CA PRO A 160 21.27 -17.41 15.16
C PRO A 160 20.68 -16.10 15.72
N PRO A 161 20.54 -15.05 14.88
CA PRO A 161 19.94 -13.79 15.33
C PRO A 161 18.57 -14.04 15.98
N PRO A 162 18.24 -13.33 17.07
CA PRO A 162 16.95 -13.50 17.73
C PRO A 162 15.80 -13.05 16.82
N ALA A 163 14.60 -13.57 17.12
CA ALA A 163 13.36 -13.12 16.50
C ALA A 163 13.26 -11.58 16.53
N PRO A 164 12.76 -10.92 15.46
CA PRO A 164 11.95 -11.48 14.37
C PRO A 164 12.75 -12.05 13.18
N HIS A 165 14.07 -12.24 13.28
CA HIS A 165 14.83 -12.87 12.20
C HIS A 165 14.27 -14.25 11.85
N LEU A 166 14.15 -14.50 10.54
CA LEU A 166 13.68 -15.76 10.01
C LEU A 166 14.77 -16.83 10.20
N PRO A 167 14.40 -18.10 10.45
CA PRO A 167 15.34 -19.19 10.61
C PRO A 167 15.89 -19.63 9.25
N MET A 168 16.77 -18.82 8.64
CA MET A 168 17.44 -19.08 7.36
C MET A 168 18.96 -19.07 7.50
N THR A 169 19.66 -19.71 6.56
CA THR A 169 21.14 -19.78 6.54
C THR A 169 21.78 -18.92 5.45
N ALA A 170 20.98 -18.31 4.56
CA ALA A 170 21.45 -17.46 3.45
C ALA A 170 21.49 -15.97 3.83
N CYS A 171 22.29 -15.63 4.84
CA CYS A 171 22.34 -14.28 5.44
C CYS A 171 22.65 -13.16 4.42
N ARG A 172 23.50 -13.45 3.43
CA ARG A 172 23.86 -12.52 2.34
C ARG A 172 22.65 -11.98 1.60
N GLY A 173 21.56 -12.74 1.55
CA GLY A 173 20.36 -12.29 0.88
C GLY A 173 19.85 -10.97 1.47
N CYS A 174 19.92 -10.81 2.78
CA CYS A 174 19.52 -9.57 3.44
C CYS A 174 20.71 -8.66 3.76
N HIS A 175 21.92 -9.23 3.91
CA HIS A 175 23.11 -8.50 4.36
C HIS A 175 24.25 -8.55 3.31
N PRO A 176 24.04 -8.08 2.06
CA PRO A 176 25.04 -8.21 1.01
C PRO A 176 26.28 -7.32 1.21
N SER A 177 26.15 -6.25 1.99
CA SER A 177 27.25 -5.35 2.36
C SER A 177 28.13 -5.90 3.49
N THR A 178 27.66 -6.93 4.20
CA THR A 178 28.32 -7.49 5.39
C THR A 178 28.69 -8.97 5.22
N VAL A 179 28.05 -9.69 4.28
CA VAL A 179 28.24 -11.13 4.07
C VAL A 179 28.62 -11.41 2.63
N LEU A 180 29.76 -12.08 2.45
CA LEU A 180 30.31 -12.49 1.16
C LEU A 180 29.49 -13.64 0.53
N PRO A 181 29.59 -13.86 -0.80
CA PRO A 181 28.87 -14.93 -1.49
C PRO A 181 29.06 -16.35 -0.93
N ASP A 182 30.17 -16.61 -0.24
CA ASP A 182 30.46 -17.88 0.41
C ASP A 182 29.91 -17.99 1.85
N GLY A 183 29.21 -16.95 2.33
CA GLY A 183 28.61 -16.90 3.66
C GLY A 183 29.53 -16.36 4.77
N THR A 184 30.76 -15.98 4.46
CA THR A 184 31.70 -15.38 5.43
C THR A 184 31.44 -13.87 5.60
N ILE A 185 31.92 -13.28 6.70
CA ILE A 185 31.77 -11.84 6.95
C ILE A 185 32.76 -11.06 6.07
N ASP A 186 32.27 -10.01 5.40
CA ASP A 186 33.11 -9.09 4.63
C ASP A 186 33.86 -8.12 5.56
N LEU A 187 34.95 -8.62 6.15
CA LEU A 187 35.82 -7.82 7.02
C LEU A 187 36.51 -6.67 6.26
N ALA A 188 36.76 -6.85 4.96
CA ALA A 188 37.39 -5.82 4.13
C ALA A 188 36.41 -4.66 3.84
N GLY A 189 35.11 -4.97 3.73
CA GLY A 189 34.05 -3.97 3.64
C GLY A 189 33.86 -3.15 4.91
N GLY A 190 34.23 -3.67 6.08
CA GLY A 190 34.26 -2.91 7.35
C GLY A 190 32.89 -2.65 8.00
N HIS A 191 31.79 -3.00 7.33
CA HIS A 191 30.42 -2.75 7.78
C HIS A 191 29.96 -3.60 8.96
N HIS A 192 30.64 -4.71 9.27
CA HIS A 192 30.20 -5.57 10.38
C HIS A 192 30.25 -4.90 11.76
N LEU A 193 31.13 -3.92 11.96
CA LEU A 193 31.40 -3.30 13.26
C LEU A 193 31.21 -1.77 13.28
N ASP A 194 30.64 -1.17 12.24
CA ASP A 194 30.44 0.29 12.16
C ASP A 194 29.24 0.79 12.99
N GLY A 195 28.43 -0.14 13.49
CA GLY A 195 27.30 0.13 14.38
C GLY A 195 25.98 0.37 13.63
N VAL A 196 25.98 0.16 12.31
CA VAL A 196 24.82 0.22 11.45
C VAL A 196 24.45 -1.21 11.05
N VAL A 197 23.15 -1.52 11.09
CA VAL A 197 22.65 -2.80 10.57
C VAL A 197 22.25 -2.58 9.13
N ASP A 198 23.09 -3.01 8.20
CA ASP A 198 22.79 -2.93 6.77
C ASP A 198 21.85 -4.06 6.36
N VAL A 199 20.63 -3.71 5.93
CA VAL A 199 19.65 -4.64 5.36
C VAL A 199 19.28 -4.17 3.96
N ASP A 200 19.58 -4.96 2.95
CA ASP A 200 19.09 -4.76 1.59
C ASP A 200 18.19 -5.92 1.18
N ALA A 201 16.90 -5.81 1.54
CA ALA A 201 15.86 -6.74 1.10
C ALA A 201 15.36 -6.45 -0.34
N GLY A 202 15.70 -5.28 -0.91
CA GLY A 202 15.28 -4.90 -2.26
C GLY A 202 16.15 -5.51 -3.35
N GLY A 203 17.42 -5.79 -3.05
CA GLY A 203 18.42 -6.34 -3.97
C GLY A 203 18.35 -7.85 -4.22
N VAL A 204 17.56 -8.61 -3.45
CA VAL A 204 17.57 -10.09 -3.51
C VAL A 204 16.58 -10.74 -4.46
N GLY A 205 15.64 -10.01 -5.03
CA GLY A 205 14.49 -10.65 -5.68
C GLY A 205 13.67 -11.53 -4.72
N ALA A 206 13.89 -11.38 -3.41
CA ALA A 206 12.98 -11.86 -2.39
C ALA A 206 11.71 -11.02 -2.53
N ASP A 207 10.61 -11.63 -2.97
CA ASP A 207 9.33 -10.96 -2.92
C ASP A 207 8.95 -10.69 -1.45
N CYS A 208 7.94 -9.85 -1.22
CA CYS A 208 7.50 -9.52 0.14
C CYS A 208 7.15 -10.77 0.97
N THR A 209 6.72 -11.86 0.31
CA THR A 209 6.35 -13.14 0.94
C THR A 209 7.52 -13.85 1.60
N ALA A 210 8.74 -13.52 1.22
CA ALA A 210 9.95 -14.03 1.86
C ALA A 210 10.04 -13.63 3.35
N CYS A 211 9.42 -12.52 3.76
CA CYS A 211 9.44 -12.06 5.15
C CYS A 211 8.07 -12.10 5.84
N HIS A 212 7.00 -11.70 5.16
CA HIS A 212 5.64 -11.74 5.68
C HIS A 212 4.64 -11.95 4.54
N GLY A 213 3.41 -12.41 4.82
CA GLY A 213 2.39 -12.57 3.76
C GLY A 213 2.19 -11.28 2.93
N PHE A 214 1.84 -11.41 1.64
CA PHE A 214 1.63 -10.27 0.75
C PHE A 214 0.16 -10.16 0.32
N PRO A 215 -0.56 -9.13 0.81
CA PRO A 215 -0.49 -8.72 2.22
C PRO A 215 -0.82 -9.92 3.14
N PRO A 216 -0.65 -9.81 4.47
CA PRO A 216 -1.13 -10.86 5.37
C PRO A 216 -2.62 -11.12 5.11
N ALA A 217 -3.01 -12.38 4.95
CA ALA A 217 -4.39 -12.78 4.62
C ALA A 217 -5.34 -12.65 5.84
N THR A 218 -5.48 -11.44 6.38
CA THR A 218 -6.19 -11.14 7.63
C THR A 218 -7.18 -9.99 7.45
N GLY A 219 -8.42 -10.19 7.88
CA GLY A 219 -9.45 -9.14 7.94
C GLY A 219 -9.58 -8.34 6.63
N ALA A 220 -9.53 -7.02 6.76
CA ALA A 220 -9.68 -6.07 5.66
C ALA A 220 -8.52 -6.08 4.64
N HIS A 221 -7.39 -6.74 4.88
CA HIS A 221 -6.38 -6.91 3.82
C HIS A 221 -6.98 -7.65 2.62
N LEU A 222 -7.82 -8.66 2.85
CA LEU A 222 -8.52 -9.40 1.78
C LEU A 222 -9.58 -8.54 1.06
N ALA A 223 -10.04 -7.45 1.69
CA ALA A 223 -10.97 -6.51 1.08
C ALA A 223 -10.25 -5.42 0.26
N HIS A 224 -9.00 -5.12 0.60
CA HIS A 224 -8.20 -4.03 0.02
C HIS A 224 -7.03 -4.51 -0.85
N ASP A 225 -6.78 -5.81 -0.93
CA ASP A 225 -5.96 -6.43 -1.96
C ASP A 225 -6.68 -7.61 -2.63
N GLY A 226 -7.51 -7.28 -3.61
CA GLY A 226 -8.22 -8.28 -4.41
C GLY A 226 -7.37 -8.97 -5.48
N LEU A 227 -6.11 -8.54 -5.70
CA LEU A 227 -5.25 -9.14 -6.74
C LEU A 227 -4.48 -10.36 -6.23
N GLY A 228 -4.25 -10.46 -4.91
CA GLY A 228 -3.79 -11.67 -4.24
C GLY A 228 -2.38 -12.14 -4.63
N ALA A 229 -1.56 -11.28 -5.23
CA ALA A 229 -0.20 -11.60 -5.62
C ALA A 229 0.70 -10.34 -5.68
N PRO A 230 2.00 -10.47 -5.34
CA PRO A 230 2.98 -9.39 -5.48
C PRO A 230 2.97 -8.77 -6.88
N ARG A 231 2.94 -7.44 -6.93
CA ARG A 231 3.06 -6.66 -8.18
C ARG A 231 4.42 -5.97 -8.21
N PRO A 232 5.04 -5.78 -9.39
CA PRO A 232 6.27 -4.99 -9.50
C PRO A 232 6.16 -3.57 -8.93
N ALA A 233 4.95 -2.99 -8.93
CA ALA A 233 4.65 -1.69 -8.34
C ALA A 233 4.50 -1.70 -6.81
N ALA A 234 4.45 -2.87 -6.15
CA ALA A 234 4.12 -3.03 -4.74
C ALA A 234 5.33 -3.06 -3.79
N GLY A 235 6.34 -2.23 -4.09
CA GLY A 235 7.39 -1.97 -3.11
C GLY A 235 6.82 -1.37 -1.81
N TYR A 236 7.56 -1.53 -0.71
CA TYR A 236 7.22 -0.87 0.55
C TYR A 236 6.99 0.63 0.33
N GLY A 237 5.93 1.16 0.96
CA GLY A 237 5.54 2.56 0.86
C GLY A 237 4.85 2.95 -0.44
N SER A 238 4.61 2.00 -1.35
CA SER A 238 3.92 2.31 -2.59
C SER A 238 2.45 2.69 -2.35
N VAL A 239 2.02 3.78 -2.99
CA VAL A 239 0.66 4.34 -2.88
C VAL A 239 -0.18 4.11 -4.13
N TRP A 240 0.22 3.17 -5.00
CA TRP A 240 -0.55 2.90 -6.22
C TRP A 240 -1.99 2.49 -5.91
N ILE A 241 -2.86 2.75 -6.86
CA ILE A 241 -4.25 2.30 -6.89
C ILE A 241 -4.46 1.38 -8.10
N LEU A 242 -5.56 0.63 -8.13
CA LEU A 242 -5.86 -0.30 -9.22
C LEU A 242 -5.69 0.33 -10.63
N GLN A 243 -6.08 1.59 -10.80
CA GLN A 243 -5.96 2.30 -12.07
C GLN A 243 -4.52 2.46 -12.54
N ASP A 244 -3.53 2.54 -11.66
CA ASP A 244 -2.13 2.66 -12.05
C ASP A 244 -1.62 1.35 -12.71
N LEU A 245 -2.23 0.22 -12.36
CA LEU A 245 -1.94 -1.08 -12.97
C LEU A 245 -2.73 -1.31 -14.26
N PHE A 246 -3.88 -0.64 -14.41
CA PHE A 246 -4.81 -0.82 -15.54
C PHE A 246 -5.31 0.54 -16.11
N PRO A 247 -4.42 1.46 -16.56
CA PRO A 247 -4.82 2.82 -16.89
C PRO A 247 -5.66 2.94 -18.18
N ALA A 248 -5.44 2.03 -19.14
CA ALA A 248 -6.11 2.02 -20.44
C ALA A 248 -7.21 0.95 -20.57
N ALA A 249 -7.48 0.18 -19.51
CA ALA A 249 -8.48 -0.87 -19.55
C ALA A 249 -9.89 -0.28 -19.56
N SER A 250 -10.78 -0.89 -20.35
CA SER A 250 -12.22 -0.66 -20.25
C SER A 250 -12.81 -1.33 -18.99
N PRO A 251 -14.00 -0.93 -18.53
CA PRO A 251 -14.80 -1.65 -17.53
C PRO A 251 -14.78 -3.17 -17.66
N ALA A 252 -14.96 -3.66 -18.89
CA ALA A 252 -15.10 -5.09 -19.16
C ALA A 252 -13.78 -5.85 -19.04
N GLU A 253 -12.64 -5.15 -19.16
CA GLU A 253 -11.30 -5.75 -19.10
C GLU A 253 -10.68 -5.69 -17.71
N ALA A 254 -11.07 -4.69 -16.90
CA ALA A 254 -10.55 -4.52 -15.56
C ALA A 254 -11.13 -5.56 -14.58
N PRO A 255 -10.33 -6.02 -13.60
CA PRO A 255 -10.82 -6.96 -12.62
C PRO A 255 -11.86 -6.29 -11.70
N PRO A 256 -12.93 -7.00 -11.29
CA PRO A 256 -14.01 -6.45 -10.47
C PRO A 256 -13.63 -6.39 -8.97
N VAL A 257 -12.38 -6.04 -8.65
CA VAL A 257 -11.84 -6.06 -7.28
C VAL A 257 -11.04 -4.79 -6.95
N TYR A 258 -11.14 -4.32 -5.71
CA TYR A 258 -10.29 -3.23 -5.22
C TYR A 258 -8.89 -3.76 -4.90
N SER A 259 -7.86 -2.99 -5.22
CA SER A 259 -6.50 -3.29 -4.77
C SER A 259 -5.69 -1.99 -4.69
N PHE A 260 -4.89 -1.89 -3.63
CA PHE A 260 -4.12 -0.70 -3.29
C PHE A 260 -2.71 -1.07 -2.84
N GLY A 261 -1.74 -0.22 -3.15
CA GLY A 261 -0.40 -0.30 -2.58
C GLY A 261 -0.44 -0.11 -1.07
N CYS A 262 0.38 -0.89 -0.35
CA CYS A 262 0.38 -0.94 1.11
C CYS A 262 0.65 0.42 1.78
N GLY A 263 1.37 1.30 1.10
CA GLY A 263 1.67 2.67 1.55
C GLY A 263 0.43 3.54 1.72
N ASN A 264 -0.72 3.17 1.16
CA ASN A 264 -2.00 3.85 1.42
C ASN A 264 -2.47 3.70 2.88
N CYS A 265 -2.00 2.67 3.60
CA CYS A 265 -2.36 2.41 5.01
C CYS A 265 -1.15 2.37 5.95
N HIS A 266 0.02 2.01 5.44
CA HIS A 266 1.27 1.89 6.19
C HIS A 266 2.23 3.05 5.86
N PRO A 267 3.26 3.30 6.68
CA PRO A 267 4.24 4.33 6.40
C PRO A 267 4.82 4.23 4.98
N ILE A 268 5.05 5.39 4.34
CA ILE A 268 5.74 5.43 3.04
C ILE A 268 7.25 5.56 3.17
N ASP A 269 7.72 6.00 4.33
CA ASP A 269 9.14 6.12 4.66
C ASP A 269 9.77 4.74 4.85
N ARG A 270 10.69 4.39 3.94
CA ARG A 270 11.39 3.10 3.96
C ARG A 270 12.19 2.86 5.22
N ALA A 271 12.62 3.89 5.96
CA ALA A 271 13.31 3.73 7.24
C ALA A 271 12.40 3.08 8.31
N ARG A 272 11.08 3.11 8.10
CA ARG A 272 10.09 2.46 8.95
C ARG A 272 9.80 1.02 8.53
N HIS A 273 10.40 0.55 7.46
CA HIS A 273 10.35 -0.85 7.10
C HIS A 273 11.37 -1.63 7.92
N PHE A 274 10.94 -2.69 8.60
CA PHE A 274 11.77 -3.54 9.47
C PHE A 274 12.31 -2.87 10.76
N ASP A 275 11.65 -1.83 11.28
CA ASP A 275 11.99 -1.22 12.58
C ASP A 275 11.46 -2.03 13.79
N GLY A 276 10.72 -3.11 13.53
CA GLY A 276 10.17 -4.03 14.52
C GLY A 276 8.74 -3.69 14.96
N THR A 277 8.12 -2.68 14.36
CA THR A 277 6.73 -2.30 14.57
C THR A 277 5.92 -2.37 13.28
N VAL A 278 4.61 -2.52 13.42
CA VAL A 278 3.67 -2.45 12.29
C VAL A 278 2.76 -1.28 12.57
N GLU A 279 3.00 -0.17 11.88
CA GLU A 279 2.25 1.06 12.03
C GLU A 279 1.17 1.18 10.95
N VAL A 280 0.04 1.73 11.36
CA VAL A 280 -0.97 2.23 10.44
C VAL A 280 -0.82 3.74 10.42
N THR A 281 -0.49 4.29 9.26
CA THR A 281 -0.30 5.73 9.03
C THR A 281 -1.14 6.12 7.81
N LEU A 282 -2.34 6.63 8.09
CA LEU A 282 -3.37 6.87 7.08
C LEU A 282 -3.21 8.21 6.35
N TYR A 283 -2.43 9.12 6.91
CA TYR A 283 -2.04 10.40 6.31
C TYR A 283 -0.55 10.65 6.52
N GLU A 284 0.13 11.11 5.47
CA GLU A 284 1.49 11.63 5.56
C GLU A 284 1.65 12.83 4.62
N ALA A 285 2.25 13.92 5.13
CA ALA A 285 2.50 15.12 4.34
C ALA A 285 3.47 14.87 3.16
N ALA A 286 4.32 13.84 3.27
CA ALA A 286 5.25 13.42 2.22
C ALA A 286 4.59 12.54 1.13
N ALA A 287 3.31 12.17 1.28
CA ALA A 287 2.64 11.34 0.30
C ALA A 287 2.54 12.04 -1.06
N PRO A 288 2.67 11.31 -2.19
CA PRO A 288 2.55 11.89 -3.52
C PRO A 288 1.25 12.69 -3.69
N ALA A 289 1.38 13.90 -4.23
CA ALA A 289 0.24 14.79 -4.43
C ALA A 289 -0.84 14.11 -5.27
N GLY A 290 -2.10 14.23 -4.83
CA GLY A 290 -3.25 13.61 -5.49
C GLY A 290 -3.50 12.14 -5.14
N SER A 291 -2.58 11.46 -4.46
CA SER A 291 -2.82 10.10 -3.94
C SER A 291 -3.92 10.09 -2.87
N PRO A 292 -4.64 8.97 -2.67
CA PRO A 292 -5.63 8.84 -1.60
C PRO A 292 -5.07 9.20 -0.22
N LYS A 293 -3.83 8.80 0.07
CA LYS A 293 -3.15 9.10 1.33
C LYS A 293 -2.89 10.59 1.54
N ALA A 294 -2.48 11.32 0.49
CA ALA A 294 -2.30 12.77 0.56
C ALA A 294 -3.62 13.54 0.74
N ARG A 295 -4.75 12.92 0.37
CA ARG A 295 -6.10 13.51 0.49
C ARG A 295 -6.82 13.14 1.79
N ALA A 296 -6.27 12.23 2.58
CA ALA A 296 -6.81 11.92 3.90
C ALA A 296 -6.71 13.14 4.83
N SER A 297 -7.51 13.15 5.89
CA SER A 297 -7.41 14.17 6.92
C SER A 297 -6.02 14.14 7.55
N ALA A 298 -5.46 15.30 7.89
CA ALA A 298 -4.24 15.35 8.69
C ALA A 298 -4.39 14.68 10.07
N SER A 299 -5.63 14.50 10.54
CA SER A 299 -5.98 13.77 11.76
C SER A 299 -6.42 12.32 11.53
N ALA A 300 -6.24 11.77 10.31
CA ALA A 300 -6.66 10.42 9.99
C ALA A 300 -5.98 9.39 10.92
N ALA A 301 -6.77 8.53 11.54
CA ALA A 301 -6.29 7.63 12.58
C ALA A 301 -6.97 6.26 12.51
N TYR A 302 -6.20 5.24 12.88
CA TYR A 302 -6.68 3.88 13.14
C TYR A 302 -6.76 3.67 14.65
N ASP A 303 -7.92 3.27 15.13
CA ASP A 303 -8.12 2.88 16.52
C ASP A 303 -7.93 1.35 16.65
N PRO A 304 -6.85 0.87 17.28
CA PRO A 304 -6.60 -0.55 17.44
C PRO A 304 -7.57 -1.25 18.40
N ALA A 305 -8.27 -0.52 19.28
CA ALA A 305 -9.23 -1.11 20.22
C ALA A 305 -10.53 -1.50 19.53
N THR A 306 -11.02 -0.65 18.63
CA THR A 306 -12.23 -0.90 17.84
C THR A 306 -11.94 -1.48 16.45
N GLY A 307 -10.70 -1.39 16.00
CA GLY A 307 -10.28 -1.71 14.65
C GLY A 307 -10.86 -0.73 13.62
N THR A 308 -11.27 0.47 13.98
CA THR A 308 -11.92 1.41 13.05
C THR A 308 -10.95 2.47 12.55
N CYS A 309 -11.22 3.01 11.36
CA CYS A 309 -10.47 4.12 10.79
C CYS A 309 -11.33 5.38 10.82
N SER A 310 -10.67 6.54 10.88
CA SER A 310 -11.30 7.85 10.77
C SER A 310 -10.48 8.75 9.84
N GLY A 311 -11.13 9.69 9.16
CA GLY A 311 -10.42 10.67 8.31
C GLY A 311 -9.77 10.09 7.05
N VAL A 312 -10.09 8.85 6.65
CA VAL A 312 -9.48 8.17 5.50
C VAL A 312 -10.19 8.54 4.21
N TYR A 313 -9.44 8.95 3.18
CA TYR A 313 -10.02 9.36 1.90
C TYR A 313 -10.83 8.27 1.19
N CYS A 314 -10.37 7.00 1.19
CA CYS A 314 -11.10 5.89 0.56
C CYS A 314 -12.46 5.62 1.20
N HIS A 315 -12.65 6.02 2.46
CA HIS A 315 -13.92 5.97 3.18
C HIS A 315 -14.46 7.39 3.36
N SER A 316 -14.61 8.09 2.25
CA SER A 316 -15.22 9.41 2.20
C SER A 316 -16.25 9.47 1.08
N GLY A 317 -16.99 10.57 1.01
CA GLY A 317 -17.90 10.84 -0.09
C GLY A 317 -17.24 11.16 -1.43
N GLY A 318 -15.90 11.07 -1.57
CA GLY A 318 -15.19 11.34 -2.83
C GLY A 318 -15.21 12.81 -3.28
N GLN A 319 -15.84 13.69 -2.50
CA GLN A 319 -15.98 15.13 -2.75
C GLN A 319 -14.62 15.85 -2.69
N GLU A 320 -14.53 17.08 -3.24
CA GLU A 320 -13.28 17.90 -3.16
C GLU A 320 -12.87 18.14 -1.73
N THR A 321 -13.88 18.44 -0.91
CA THR A 321 -13.81 18.49 0.53
C THR A 321 -14.43 17.20 1.03
N PRO A 322 -13.63 16.18 1.38
CA PRO A 322 -14.17 14.87 1.69
C PRO A 322 -14.97 14.92 2.99
N VAL A 323 -16.21 14.46 2.93
CA VAL A 323 -16.95 14.07 4.13
C VAL A 323 -16.56 12.63 4.43
N TYR A 324 -15.86 12.43 5.55
CA TYR A 324 -15.40 11.10 5.97
C TYR A 324 -16.55 10.32 6.60
N VAL A 325 -16.63 9.04 6.27
CA VAL A 325 -17.65 8.14 6.82
C VAL A 325 -17.04 7.24 7.89
N ALA A 326 -17.86 6.80 8.84
CA ALA A 326 -17.44 5.82 9.82
C ALA A 326 -17.15 4.49 9.11
N THR A 327 -15.93 3.96 9.27
CA THR A 327 -15.59 2.69 8.61
C THR A 327 -16.13 1.51 9.40
N PRO A 328 -16.45 0.39 8.72
CA PRO A 328 -16.57 -0.88 9.41
C PRO A 328 -15.27 -1.22 10.17
N GLY A 329 -15.39 -2.08 11.19
CA GLY A 329 -14.20 -2.58 11.88
C GLY A 329 -13.30 -3.38 10.93
N TRP A 330 -11.99 -3.17 11.00
CA TRP A 330 -10.96 -3.73 10.13
C TRP A 330 -10.99 -5.26 10.06
N THR A 331 -11.40 -5.93 11.13
CA THR A 331 -11.51 -7.39 11.18
C THR A 331 -12.89 -7.93 10.78
N SER A 332 -13.88 -7.06 10.56
CA SER A 332 -15.27 -7.48 10.32
C SER A 332 -15.49 -8.06 8.92
N GLY A 333 -14.66 -7.70 7.94
CA GLY A 333 -14.87 -8.03 6.53
C GLY A 333 -16.09 -7.35 5.88
N ALA A 334 -16.80 -6.49 6.61
CA ALA A 334 -17.95 -5.76 6.10
C ALA A 334 -17.53 -4.72 5.05
N LYS A 335 -18.38 -4.53 4.04
CA LYS A 335 -18.16 -3.60 2.93
C LYS A 335 -19.26 -2.54 2.94
N PRO A 336 -18.95 -1.24 2.84
CA PRO A 336 -19.98 -0.21 2.68
C PRO A 336 -20.71 -0.39 1.34
N GLY A 337 -22.01 -0.18 1.34
CA GLY A 337 -22.79 0.04 0.13
C GLY A 337 -22.49 1.41 -0.49
N CYS A 338 -23.06 1.70 -1.67
CA CYS A 338 -22.87 2.99 -2.34
C CYS A 338 -23.32 4.18 -1.44
N ASP A 339 -24.41 3.98 -0.71
CA ASP A 339 -24.96 4.94 0.24
C ASP A 339 -24.07 5.16 1.48
N GLY A 340 -23.22 4.18 1.79
CA GLY A 340 -22.21 4.28 2.82
C GLY A 340 -21.10 5.29 2.52
N CYS A 341 -20.94 5.74 1.26
CA CYS A 341 -19.95 6.74 0.88
C CYS A 341 -20.60 8.07 0.46
N HIS A 342 -21.53 8.05 -0.50
CA HIS A 342 -22.05 9.29 -1.11
C HIS A 342 -23.56 9.33 -1.33
N ALA A 343 -24.35 8.49 -0.65
CA ALA A 343 -25.77 8.24 -0.95
C ALA A 343 -25.98 7.63 -2.37
N ASN A 344 -27.21 7.23 -2.71
CA ASN A 344 -27.54 6.70 -4.03
C ASN A 344 -28.92 7.23 -4.50
N PRO A 345 -29.01 8.07 -5.56
CA PRO A 345 -27.90 8.79 -6.21
C PRO A 345 -27.22 9.77 -5.22
N PRO A 346 -26.09 10.40 -5.59
CA PRO A 346 -25.45 11.40 -4.73
C PRO A 346 -26.41 12.49 -4.23
N ARG A 347 -26.43 12.75 -2.91
CA ARG A 347 -27.38 13.68 -2.25
C ARG A 347 -26.73 14.91 -1.59
N TYR A 348 -25.45 15.14 -1.83
CA TYR A 348 -24.78 16.32 -1.28
C TYR A 348 -25.16 17.58 -2.07
N ALA A 349 -25.21 18.73 -1.38
CA ALA A 349 -25.50 20.01 -2.02
C ALA A 349 -24.49 20.28 -3.15
N THR A 350 -24.97 20.84 -4.26
CA THR A 350 -24.08 21.34 -5.30
C THR A 350 -23.62 22.75 -4.99
N GLY A 351 -22.32 22.98 -5.16
CA GLY A 351 -21.80 24.34 -5.31
C GLY A 351 -22.34 25.04 -6.55
N GLY A 352 -22.02 26.33 -6.67
CA GLY A 352 -22.34 27.12 -7.87
C GLY A 352 -21.56 26.66 -9.11
N ALA A 353 -21.85 27.29 -10.25
CA ALA A 353 -21.24 26.94 -11.54
C ALA A 353 -19.70 26.93 -11.47
N GLY A 354 -19.10 25.79 -11.81
CA GLY A 354 -17.63 25.62 -11.84
C GLY A 354 -16.96 25.53 -10.47
N ALA A 355 -17.72 25.53 -9.37
CA ALA A 355 -17.17 25.39 -8.02
C ALA A 355 -16.50 24.03 -7.80
N ALA A 356 -15.62 23.96 -6.80
CA ALA A 356 -14.93 22.73 -6.37
C ALA A 356 -15.91 21.58 -6.02
N ASP A 357 -17.00 21.93 -5.35
CA ASP A 357 -18.10 21.07 -4.92
C ASP A 357 -19.29 21.07 -5.90
N ALA A 358 -19.13 21.67 -7.08
CA ALA A 358 -20.15 21.65 -8.12
C ALA A 358 -20.41 20.20 -8.58
N ASN A 359 -21.67 19.82 -8.58
CA ASN A 359 -22.13 18.54 -9.09
C ASN A 359 -23.51 18.69 -9.73
N SER A 360 -23.90 17.75 -10.58
CA SER A 360 -25.22 17.79 -11.23
C SER A 360 -25.71 16.36 -11.42
N HIS A 361 -26.51 15.92 -10.45
CA HIS A 361 -27.16 14.62 -10.43
C HIS A 361 -28.67 14.80 -10.57
N LEU A 362 -29.35 13.71 -10.91
CA LEU A 362 -30.82 13.68 -10.98
C LEU A 362 -31.41 14.12 -9.64
N ALA A 363 -32.18 15.21 -9.65
CA ALA A 363 -32.79 15.79 -8.46
C ALA A 363 -34.08 16.53 -8.80
N LEU A 364 -34.95 16.67 -7.80
CA LEU A 364 -36.15 17.48 -7.84
C LEU A 364 -35.90 18.78 -7.06
N ALA A 365 -36.14 19.92 -7.69
CA ALA A 365 -36.13 21.23 -7.05
C ALA A 365 -37.40 21.45 -6.20
N ASP A 366 -37.31 22.39 -5.26
CA ASP A 366 -38.41 22.70 -4.32
C ASP A 366 -39.63 23.32 -5.02
N ASP A 367 -39.45 23.90 -6.20
CA ASP A 367 -40.50 24.41 -7.07
C ASP A 367 -41.14 23.32 -7.95
N GLY A 368 -40.77 22.06 -7.72
CA GLY A 368 -41.29 20.89 -8.39
C GLY A 368 -40.56 20.54 -9.67
N TRP A 369 -39.51 21.27 -10.11
CA TRP A 369 -38.83 20.95 -11.37
C TRP A 369 -37.80 19.83 -11.21
N GLU A 370 -37.83 18.85 -12.12
CA GLU A 370 -36.78 17.83 -12.24
C GLU A 370 -35.64 18.36 -13.09
N TYR A 371 -34.40 18.14 -12.63
CA TYR A 371 -33.19 18.40 -13.41
C TYR A 371 -32.25 17.19 -13.37
N GLY A 372 -31.42 17.06 -14.42
CA GLY A 372 -30.59 15.86 -14.64
C GLY A 372 -31.36 14.68 -15.26
N HIS A 373 -32.47 14.94 -15.95
CA HIS A 373 -33.43 13.97 -16.48
C HIS A 373 -33.27 13.68 -18.00
N PHE A 374 -33.99 12.65 -18.48
CA PHE A 374 -34.11 12.11 -19.84
C PHE A 374 -34.19 13.14 -20.96
N LEU A 375 -33.87 12.70 -22.18
CA LEU A 375 -33.99 13.51 -23.38
C LEU A 375 -35.44 13.91 -23.62
N GLY A 376 -35.66 15.23 -23.70
CA GLY A 376 -36.89 15.81 -24.20
C GLY A 376 -38.04 15.93 -23.18
N LEU A 377 -37.84 16.71 -22.11
CA LEU A 377 -38.77 17.74 -21.57
C LEU A 377 -38.47 18.02 -20.08
N PRO A 378 -38.45 19.28 -19.62
CA PRO A 378 -38.23 19.59 -18.21
C PRO A 378 -39.52 19.41 -17.38
N GLY A 379 -39.38 18.75 -16.24
CA GLY A 379 -40.27 18.84 -15.10
C GLY A 379 -41.48 17.89 -15.09
N PRO A 380 -42.17 17.82 -13.93
CA PRO A 380 -43.31 16.94 -13.67
C PRO A 380 -44.53 17.25 -14.55
N PHE A 381 -44.48 18.28 -15.38
CA PHE A 381 -45.52 18.58 -16.38
C PHE A 381 -45.49 17.62 -17.57
N HIS A 382 -44.43 16.82 -17.71
CA HIS A 382 -44.28 15.82 -18.76
C HIS A 382 -43.88 14.49 -18.12
N GLY A 383 -44.70 13.45 -18.27
CA GLY A 383 -44.36 12.10 -17.80
C GLY A 383 -43.12 11.57 -18.54
N PRO A 384 -42.36 10.64 -17.95
CA PRO A 384 -41.13 10.13 -18.57
C PRO A 384 -41.45 9.54 -19.95
N LYS A 385 -40.73 9.99 -20.99
CA LYS A 385 -40.79 9.34 -22.31
C LYS A 385 -40.10 7.98 -22.31
N HIS A 386 -39.29 7.68 -21.29
CA HIS A 386 -38.64 6.38 -21.17
C HIS A 386 -39.66 5.25 -20.96
N GLY A 387 -39.55 4.18 -21.75
CA GLY A 387 -40.37 2.98 -21.58
C GLY A 387 -41.76 3.07 -22.23
N GLY A 388 -41.94 4.01 -23.16
CA GLY A 388 -43.16 4.11 -23.96
C GLY A 388 -44.42 4.46 -23.18
N ALA A 389 -44.30 5.24 -22.09
CA ALA A 389 -45.45 5.70 -21.30
C ALA A 389 -46.46 6.52 -22.14
N TRP A 390 -46.03 7.02 -23.29
CA TRP A 390 -46.83 7.77 -24.24
C TRP A 390 -46.87 7.06 -25.60
N ALA A 391 -48.07 6.93 -26.17
CA ALA A 391 -48.24 6.24 -27.45
C ALA A 391 -47.47 6.97 -28.57
N GLY A 392 -46.42 6.33 -29.09
CA GLY A 392 -45.59 6.86 -30.17
C GLY A 392 -44.40 7.72 -29.72
N GLU A 393 -44.21 7.91 -28.40
CA GLU A 393 -43.06 8.61 -27.85
C GLU A 393 -42.23 7.70 -26.95
N ASP A 394 -40.92 7.66 -27.20
CA ASP A 394 -39.95 6.94 -26.41
C ASP A 394 -38.61 7.69 -26.41
N ALA A 395 -37.89 7.65 -25.29
CA ALA A 395 -36.56 8.24 -25.18
C ALA A 395 -35.60 7.33 -24.41
N ALA A 396 -34.31 7.45 -24.76
CA ALA A 396 -33.26 6.76 -24.04
C ALA A 396 -33.19 7.22 -22.58
N PRO A 397 -32.98 6.31 -21.61
CA PRO A 397 -32.76 6.70 -20.24
C PRO A 397 -31.37 7.33 -20.08
N ILE A 398 -31.24 8.28 -19.16
CA ILE A 398 -29.96 8.80 -18.69
C ILE A 398 -29.71 8.14 -17.34
N THR A 399 -28.72 7.24 -17.30
CA THR A 399 -28.34 6.51 -16.07
C THR A 399 -26.89 6.81 -15.68
N CYS A 400 -26.40 6.31 -14.54
CA CYS A 400 -25.01 6.47 -14.12
C CYS A 400 -24.02 6.08 -15.22
N GLN A 401 -24.33 5.03 -15.99
CA GLN A 401 -23.54 4.56 -17.14
C GLN A 401 -23.26 5.67 -18.16
N THR A 402 -24.14 6.66 -18.29
CA THR A 402 -24.03 7.76 -19.26
C THR A 402 -22.78 8.59 -19.05
N CYS A 403 -22.42 8.86 -17.79
CA CYS A 403 -21.32 9.74 -17.41
C CYS A 403 -20.23 9.03 -16.57
N HIS A 404 -20.52 7.83 -16.07
CA HIS A 404 -19.64 7.04 -15.22
C HIS A 404 -19.40 5.65 -15.82
N PHE A 405 -19.40 5.55 -17.16
CA PHE A 405 -19.28 4.30 -17.90
C PHE A 405 -18.13 3.43 -17.37
N ASP A 406 -16.97 4.05 -17.14
CA ASP A 406 -15.77 3.36 -16.70
C ASP A 406 -15.84 2.74 -15.29
N THR A 407 -16.84 3.14 -14.49
CA THR A 407 -17.02 2.69 -13.10
C THR A 407 -18.29 1.87 -12.91
N THR A 408 -19.10 1.67 -13.95
CA THR A 408 -20.32 0.86 -13.89
C THR A 408 -20.07 -0.52 -14.49
N ASP A 409 -20.59 -1.57 -13.85
CA ASP A 409 -20.52 -2.94 -14.35
C ASP A 409 -21.57 -3.16 -15.46
N PRO A 410 -21.16 -3.40 -16.72
CA PRO A 410 -22.10 -3.57 -17.83
C PRO A 410 -22.80 -4.95 -17.80
N SER A 411 -22.39 -5.89 -16.95
CA SER A 411 -22.90 -7.27 -16.95
C SER A 411 -24.37 -7.40 -16.50
N SER A 412 -24.90 -6.37 -15.85
CA SER A 412 -26.28 -6.31 -15.35
C SER A 412 -27.17 -5.31 -16.09
N ALA A 413 -26.80 -4.91 -17.32
CA ALA A 413 -27.63 -4.04 -18.14
C ALA A 413 -28.90 -4.77 -18.61
N GLY A 414 -30.01 -4.03 -18.70
CA GLY A 414 -31.25 -4.55 -19.29
C GLY A 414 -31.12 -4.76 -20.81
N PRO A 415 -32.19 -5.21 -21.50
CA PRO A 415 -32.15 -5.47 -22.95
C PRO A 415 -31.72 -4.25 -23.79
N SER A 416 -32.00 -3.03 -23.31
CA SER A 416 -31.59 -1.77 -23.91
C SER A 416 -30.08 -1.46 -23.78
N GLY A 417 -29.34 -2.29 -23.05
CA GLY A 417 -27.93 -2.04 -22.71
C GLY A 417 -27.74 -0.89 -21.73
N PHE A 418 -28.83 -0.36 -21.17
CA PHE A 418 -28.80 0.63 -20.09
C PHE A 418 -28.93 -0.05 -18.75
N TYR A 419 -28.13 0.44 -17.82
CA TYR A 419 -28.09 -0.05 -16.47
C TYR A 419 -28.88 0.87 -15.50
N TRP A 420 -29.75 0.28 -14.68
CA TRP A 420 -30.48 0.96 -13.60
C TRP A 420 -29.82 0.64 -12.25
N LEU A 421 -29.24 1.65 -11.59
CA LEU A 421 -28.58 1.51 -10.29
C LEU A 421 -29.49 2.03 -9.18
N ASP A 422 -30.20 1.12 -8.50
CA ASP A 422 -30.76 1.39 -7.17
C ASP A 422 -30.35 0.26 -6.22
N THR A 423 -29.40 0.57 -5.33
CA THR A 423 -28.88 -0.36 -4.31
C THR A 423 -29.56 -0.16 -2.95
N THR A 424 -30.48 0.80 -2.82
CA THR A 424 -31.01 1.26 -1.53
C THR A 424 -32.48 0.93 -1.34
N GLY A 425 -33.22 0.71 -2.44
CA GLY A 425 -34.68 0.65 -2.41
C GLY A 425 -35.32 1.98 -2.01
N ALA A 426 -34.56 3.08 -2.06
CA ALA A 426 -35.03 4.44 -1.83
C ALA A 426 -35.32 5.10 -3.17
N TYR A 427 -36.49 4.79 -3.73
CA TYR A 427 -36.93 5.15 -5.08
C TYR A 427 -37.26 6.65 -5.28
N GLN A 428 -36.97 7.48 -4.28
CA GLN A 428 -37.30 8.90 -4.29
C GLN A 428 -36.14 9.69 -4.88
N LEU A 429 -36.40 10.43 -5.95
CA LEU A 429 -35.47 11.45 -6.44
C LEU A 429 -35.12 12.40 -5.29
N PRO A 430 -33.83 12.74 -5.08
CA PRO A 430 -33.44 13.63 -4.01
C PRO A 430 -34.02 15.04 -4.21
N GLY A 431 -34.39 15.71 -3.10
CA GLY A 431 -34.93 17.07 -3.10
C GLY A 431 -36.45 17.18 -3.29
N GLY A 432 -36.98 18.41 -3.19
CA GLY A 432 -38.39 18.75 -3.38
C GLY A 432 -39.29 18.53 -2.17
N ASP A 433 -40.48 19.14 -2.19
CA ASP A 433 -41.48 19.04 -1.11
C ASP A 433 -41.91 17.57 -0.88
N PRO A 434 -41.73 17.01 0.34
CA PRO A 434 -42.19 15.66 0.69
C PRO A 434 -43.69 15.42 0.45
N SER A 435 -44.52 16.48 0.46
CA SER A 435 -45.95 16.42 0.21
C SER A 435 -46.30 15.87 -1.18
N ARG A 436 -45.37 15.95 -2.15
CA ARG A 436 -45.56 15.41 -3.51
C ARG A 436 -45.88 13.93 -3.55
N LEU A 437 -45.34 13.14 -2.60
CA LEU A 437 -45.57 11.70 -2.50
C LEU A 437 -47.03 11.36 -2.14
N THR A 438 -47.82 12.35 -1.74
CA THR A 438 -49.25 12.19 -1.43
C THR A 438 -50.16 12.49 -2.63
N THR A 439 -49.59 12.93 -3.76
CA THR A 439 -50.33 13.21 -4.99
C THR A 439 -50.15 12.08 -5.99
N SER A 440 -51.25 11.61 -6.60
CA SER A 440 -51.24 10.45 -7.51
C SER A 440 -50.34 10.66 -8.73
N TRP A 441 -50.30 11.89 -9.26
CA TRP A 441 -49.47 12.25 -10.41
C TRP A 441 -47.96 12.08 -10.15
N TYR A 442 -47.45 12.57 -9.03
CA TYR A 442 -46.02 12.40 -8.69
C TYR A 442 -45.65 10.98 -8.26
N ALA A 443 -46.63 10.21 -7.80
CA ALA A 443 -46.44 8.79 -7.48
C ALA A 443 -46.22 7.94 -8.75
N GLU A 444 -46.82 8.32 -9.89
CA GLU A 444 -46.63 7.66 -11.19
C GLU A 444 -45.22 7.86 -11.75
N LEU A 445 -44.55 8.97 -11.39
CA LEU A 445 -43.16 9.28 -11.78
C LEU A 445 -42.11 8.49 -10.99
N GLN A 446 -42.50 7.78 -9.93
CA GLN A 446 -41.54 7.02 -9.12
C GLN A 446 -41.01 5.83 -9.90
N CYS A 447 -39.69 5.67 -9.93
CA CYS A 447 -39.02 4.62 -10.69
C CYS A 447 -39.53 3.21 -10.29
N THR A 448 -39.91 3.00 -9.02
CA THR A 448 -40.57 1.77 -8.54
C THR A 448 -41.80 1.39 -9.32
N THR A 449 -42.65 2.36 -9.64
CA THR A 449 -43.95 2.14 -10.27
C THR A 449 -43.80 1.47 -11.63
N CYS A 450 -42.71 1.77 -12.34
CA CYS A 450 -42.40 1.21 -13.65
C CYS A 450 -41.37 0.08 -13.61
N HIS A 451 -40.42 0.07 -12.67
CA HIS A 451 -39.32 -0.91 -12.65
C HIS A 451 -39.57 -2.13 -11.75
N THR A 452 -40.58 -2.12 -10.89
CA THR A 452 -40.94 -3.30 -10.10
C THR A 452 -42.14 -4.03 -10.69
N GLY A 453 -41.97 -5.31 -11.05
CA GLY A 453 -43.06 -6.18 -11.51
C GLY A 453 -43.53 -6.01 -12.97
N GLN A 454 -42.93 -5.11 -13.75
CA GLN A 454 -43.22 -4.91 -15.17
C GLN A 454 -42.30 -5.78 -16.07
N ALA A 455 -42.85 -6.31 -17.17
CA ALA A 455 -42.07 -7.06 -18.15
C ALA A 455 -41.05 -6.14 -18.86
N GLY A 456 -39.76 -6.49 -18.84
CA GLY A 456 -38.69 -5.65 -19.40
C GLY A 456 -38.13 -4.58 -18.46
N GLY A 457 -38.71 -4.43 -17.26
CA GLY A 457 -38.15 -3.58 -16.20
C GLY A 457 -36.80 -4.11 -15.73
N ALA A 458 -35.80 -3.23 -15.62
CA ALA A 458 -34.49 -3.58 -15.06
C ALA A 458 -34.64 -4.10 -13.61
N PRO A 459 -34.09 -5.29 -13.27
CA PRO A 459 -34.21 -5.84 -11.93
C PRO A 459 -33.52 -4.93 -10.89
N ALA A 460 -34.23 -4.65 -9.79
CA ALA A 460 -33.71 -3.83 -8.69
C ALA A 460 -32.42 -4.45 -8.09
N GLY A 461 -31.46 -3.60 -7.72
CA GLY A 461 -30.23 -4.01 -7.03
C GLY A 461 -29.27 -4.90 -7.83
N ALA A 462 -29.49 -5.09 -9.13
CA ALA A 462 -28.75 -6.08 -9.91
C ALA A 462 -27.34 -5.65 -10.35
N GLY A 463 -27.06 -4.34 -10.44
CA GLY A 463 -25.74 -3.91 -10.90
C GLY A 463 -24.84 -3.35 -9.83
N LYS A 464 -23.62 -3.11 -10.31
CA LYS A 464 -22.43 -3.05 -9.49
C LYS A 464 -21.57 -1.92 -10.00
N VAL A 465 -20.79 -1.35 -9.10
CA VAL A 465 -19.70 -0.44 -9.48
C VAL A 465 -18.42 -1.25 -9.60
N LEU A 466 -17.66 -0.98 -10.66
CA LEU A 466 -16.34 -1.54 -10.83
C LEU A 466 -15.32 -0.70 -10.06
N PRO A 467 -14.34 -1.33 -9.41
CA PRO A 467 -13.32 -0.63 -8.64
C PRO A 467 -12.42 0.33 -9.43
N LEU A 468 -12.26 0.08 -10.74
CA LEU A 468 -11.45 0.92 -11.61
C LEU A 468 -12.03 2.34 -11.65
N ARG A 469 -11.19 3.36 -11.44
CA ARG A 469 -11.55 4.80 -11.42
C ARG A 469 -12.56 5.24 -10.33
N HIS A 470 -13.21 4.32 -9.61
CA HIS A 470 -14.20 4.67 -8.60
C HIS A 470 -13.59 5.27 -7.32
N VAL A 471 -12.43 4.76 -6.89
CA VAL A 471 -11.68 5.27 -5.72
C VAL A 471 -10.25 5.59 -6.15
N ASN A 472 -10.06 6.75 -6.79
CA ASN A 472 -8.76 7.14 -7.36
C ASN A 472 -8.30 8.57 -7.05
N GLY A 473 -9.06 9.32 -6.25
CA GLY A 473 -8.71 10.69 -5.91
C GLY A 473 -8.97 11.71 -7.03
N ARG A 474 -9.71 11.35 -8.07
CA ARG A 474 -10.05 12.23 -9.21
C ARG A 474 -11.56 12.28 -9.44
N ARG A 475 -12.04 13.38 -10.01
CA ARG A 475 -13.41 13.46 -10.55
C ARG A 475 -13.36 13.06 -12.01
N ASP A 476 -13.51 11.77 -12.26
CA ASP A 476 -13.54 11.26 -13.61
C ASP A 476 -14.99 11.21 -14.11
N VAL A 477 -15.20 11.79 -15.28
CA VAL A 477 -16.41 11.57 -16.10
C VAL A 477 -15.95 10.78 -17.30
N ALA A 478 -16.54 9.60 -17.46
CA ALA A 478 -16.31 8.70 -18.58
C ALA A 478 -17.65 8.50 -19.27
N PHE A 479 -17.84 9.22 -20.38
CA PHE A 479 -19.06 9.12 -21.15
C PHE A 479 -19.18 7.75 -21.82
N ASP A 480 -20.42 7.31 -22.01
CA ASP A 480 -20.72 6.06 -22.70
C ASP A 480 -20.16 6.06 -24.14
N PRO A 481 -19.21 5.17 -24.47
CA PRO A 481 -18.53 5.15 -25.77
C PRO A 481 -19.31 4.40 -26.85
N ARG A 482 -20.50 3.85 -26.55
CA ARG A 482 -21.28 3.08 -27.52
C ARG A 482 -21.67 3.95 -28.71
N LEU A 483 -21.50 3.40 -29.91
CA LEU A 483 -21.86 4.07 -31.17
C LEU A 483 -23.21 3.61 -31.74
N SER A 484 -23.70 2.45 -31.29
CA SER A 484 -24.92 1.83 -31.82
C SER A 484 -25.78 1.27 -30.69
N LEU A 485 -27.09 1.35 -30.87
CA LEU A 485 -28.07 0.73 -29.99
C LEU A 485 -28.28 -0.75 -30.37
N THR A 486 -28.41 -1.63 -29.37
CA THR A 486 -28.85 -3.01 -29.59
C THR A 486 -30.27 -3.04 -30.16
N ALA A 487 -30.61 -4.02 -31.00
CA ALA A 487 -31.99 -4.12 -31.50
C ALA A 487 -32.98 -4.32 -30.34
N LEU A 488 -33.94 -3.41 -30.20
CA LEU A 488 -35.01 -3.49 -29.20
C LEU A 488 -36.35 -3.65 -29.91
N ASP A 489 -37.11 -4.67 -29.51
CA ASP A 489 -38.32 -5.08 -30.22
C ASP A 489 -39.51 -4.14 -29.99
N TRP A 490 -39.49 -3.35 -28.90
CA TRP A 490 -40.54 -2.38 -28.59
C TRP A 490 -40.34 -1.02 -29.27
N LEU A 491 -39.16 -0.78 -29.85
CA LEU A 491 -38.89 0.48 -30.52
C LEU A 491 -39.55 0.54 -31.91
N PRO A 492 -39.89 1.75 -32.41
CA PRO A 492 -40.54 1.91 -33.69
C PRO A 492 -39.82 1.15 -34.82
N PRO A 493 -40.56 0.63 -35.82
CA PRO A 493 -39.96 0.10 -37.03
C PRO A 493 -39.29 1.23 -37.84
N ALA A 494 -38.43 0.85 -38.79
CA ALA A 494 -37.88 1.80 -39.75
C ALA A 494 -39.02 2.52 -40.52
N PRO A 495 -38.87 3.82 -40.83
CA PRO A 495 -37.67 4.64 -40.67
C PRO A 495 -37.50 5.27 -39.27
N GLY A 496 -38.46 5.13 -38.34
CA GLY A 496 -38.42 5.76 -37.01
C GLY A 496 -37.54 5.06 -35.97
N ARG A 497 -36.80 4.02 -36.38
CA ARG A 497 -35.98 3.20 -35.48
C ARG A 497 -34.69 3.93 -35.14
N PRO A 498 -34.36 4.18 -33.86
CA PRO A 498 -33.12 4.84 -33.50
C PRO A 498 -31.90 3.99 -33.85
N SER A 499 -30.87 4.65 -34.38
CA SER A 499 -29.61 4.02 -34.80
C SER A 499 -28.50 4.11 -33.75
N ARG A 500 -28.65 4.96 -32.73
CA ARG A 500 -27.61 5.24 -31.72
C ARG A 500 -28.13 5.10 -30.29
N PRO A 501 -27.25 4.93 -29.28
CA PRO A 501 -27.66 4.55 -27.93
C PRO A 501 -28.58 5.55 -27.24
N TYR A 502 -28.44 6.84 -27.56
CA TYR A 502 -29.28 7.89 -27.00
C TYR A 502 -30.23 8.39 -28.07
N TRP A 503 -31.52 8.45 -27.77
CA TRP A 503 -32.54 8.86 -28.72
C TRP A 503 -33.72 9.57 -28.07
N GLU A 504 -34.46 10.27 -28.91
CA GLU A 504 -35.80 10.76 -28.64
C GLU A 504 -36.64 10.54 -29.90
N THR A 505 -37.74 9.78 -29.79
CA THR A 505 -38.70 9.65 -30.90
C THR A 505 -39.62 10.87 -30.93
N ASN A 506 -40.15 11.19 -32.11
CA ASN A 506 -40.94 12.39 -32.35
C ASN A 506 -40.21 13.68 -31.92
N ALA A 507 -38.89 13.70 -32.12
CA ALA A 507 -38.03 14.81 -31.77
C ALA A 507 -38.36 16.03 -32.66
N GLY A 508 -38.62 17.17 -32.00
CA GLY A 508 -38.92 18.41 -32.69
C GLY A 508 -37.70 18.92 -33.46
N THR A 509 -37.81 19.06 -34.78
CA THR A 509 -36.76 19.66 -35.63
C THR A 509 -36.52 21.14 -35.36
N TYR A 510 -37.40 21.76 -34.58
CA TYR A 510 -37.31 23.14 -34.11
C TYR A 510 -36.30 23.33 -32.98
N MET A 511 -35.89 22.25 -32.29
CA MET A 511 -34.89 22.36 -31.23
C MET A 511 -33.50 22.55 -31.86
N PRO A 512 -32.60 23.30 -31.21
CA PRO A 512 -31.26 23.54 -31.72
C PRO A 512 -30.37 22.31 -31.54
N TRP A 513 -30.65 21.24 -32.29
CA TRP A 513 -29.88 20.02 -32.26
C TRP A 513 -28.43 20.24 -32.73
N PRO A 514 -27.46 19.59 -32.10
CA PRO A 514 -26.08 19.68 -32.55
C PRO A 514 -25.89 18.92 -33.87
N PRO A 515 -24.88 19.28 -34.67
CA PRO A 515 -24.72 18.77 -36.03
C PRO A 515 -24.39 17.27 -36.09
N ASP A 516 -24.02 16.66 -34.97
CA ASP A 516 -23.68 15.25 -34.84
C ASP A 516 -24.88 14.33 -34.58
N VAL A 517 -26.11 14.87 -34.48
CA VAL A 517 -27.35 14.08 -34.40
C VAL A 517 -27.66 13.37 -35.71
N THR A 518 -28.02 12.09 -35.61
CA THR A 518 -28.60 11.29 -36.70
C THR A 518 -30.12 11.37 -36.65
N TRP A 519 -30.75 11.57 -37.80
CA TRP A 519 -32.21 11.58 -37.93
C TRP A 519 -32.71 10.33 -38.65
N ASP A 520 -33.49 9.53 -37.92
CA ASP A 520 -34.15 8.33 -38.40
C ASP A 520 -35.67 8.61 -38.45
N GLY A 521 -36.13 9.18 -39.56
CA GLY A 521 -37.50 9.71 -39.67
C GLY A 521 -37.73 10.86 -38.70
N GLY A 522 -38.66 10.69 -37.76
CA GLY A 522 -38.93 11.65 -36.67
C GLY A 522 -38.10 11.42 -35.41
N THR A 523 -37.15 10.49 -35.43
CA THR A 523 -36.34 10.12 -34.25
C THR A 523 -34.96 10.77 -34.35
N ALA A 524 -34.60 11.55 -33.33
CA ALA A 524 -33.24 12.05 -33.15
C ALA A 524 -32.43 10.98 -32.40
N SER A 525 -31.23 10.68 -32.87
CA SER A 525 -30.34 9.67 -32.30
C SER A 525 -28.90 10.17 -32.24
N PHE A 526 -28.21 9.96 -31.13
CA PHE A 526 -26.81 10.38 -30.94
C PHE A 526 -26.02 9.44 -30.02
N SER A 527 -24.70 9.65 -30.01
CA SER A 527 -23.75 8.92 -29.18
C SER A 527 -22.96 9.93 -28.35
N LEU A 528 -22.49 9.50 -27.18
CA LEU A 528 -21.63 10.30 -26.32
C LEU A 528 -20.14 9.92 -26.47
N ALA A 529 -19.78 9.14 -27.49
CA ALA A 529 -18.40 8.69 -27.71
C ALA A 529 -17.43 9.85 -27.99
N ALA A 530 -17.93 10.99 -28.47
CA ALA A 530 -17.15 12.21 -28.69
C ALA A 530 -17.26 13.22 -27.52
N SER A 531 -18.06 12.91 -26.50
CA SER A 531 -18.26 13.76 -25.34
C SER A 531 -17.03 13.80 -24.46
N SER A 532 -16.74 14.97 -23.90
CA SER A 532 -15.61 15.16 -22.99
C SER A 532 -15.99 16.03 -21.81
N TYR A 533 -15.31 15.83 -20.70
CA TYR A 533 -15.43 16.64 -19.49
C TYR A 533 -14.06 17.21 -19.12
N ASP A 534 -14.01 18.52 -18.88
CA ASP A 534 -12.84 19.19 -18.37
C ASP A 534 -12.96 19.33 -16.85
N PRO A 535 -12.14 18.61 -16.06
CA PRO A 535 -12.20 18.67 -14.60
C PRO A 535 -11.68 20.00 -14.01
N ALA A 536 -10.97 20.84 -14.76
CA ALA A 536 -10.50 22.13 -14.27
C ALA A 536 -11.61 23.20 -14.33
N THR A 537 -12.34 23.24 -15.43
CA THR A 537 -13.44 24.21 -15.66
C THR A 537 -14.82 23.65 -15.29
N LYS A 538 -14.91 22.33 -15.05
CA LYS A 538 -16.16 21.58 -14.84
C LYS A 538 -17.14 21.68 -16.02
N THR A 539 -16.61 21.86 -17.23
CA THR A 539 -17.40 21.99 -18.46
C THR A 539 -17.48 20.67 -19.20
N CYS A 540 -18.63 20.36 -19.79
CA CYS A 540 -18.74 19.26 -20.76
C CYS A 540 -18.84 19.80 -22.18
N SER A 541 -18.31 19.05 -23.14
CA SER A 541 -18.36 19.36 -24.57
C SER A 541 -18.87 18.17 -25.37
N ASN A 542 -19.50 18.44 -26.52
CA ASN A 542 -20.12 17.45 -27.42
C ASN A 542 -21.19 16.57 -26.75
N VAL A 543 -21.85 17.08 -25.71
CA VAL A 543 -22.92 16.36 -25.02
C VAL A 543 -24.25 16.72 -25.66
N ALA A 544 -24.68 15.90 -26.63
CA ALA A 544 -25.86 16.20 -27.43
C ALA A 544 -27.18 16.31 -26.64
N CYS A 545 -27.25 15.77 -25.41
CA CYS A 545 -28.36 16.02 -24.48
C CYS A 545 -28.54 17.50 -24.12
N HIS A 546 -27.47 18.29 -24.18
CA HIS A 546 -27.48 19.72 -23.93
C HIS A 546 -27.59 20.54 -25.22
N LEU A 547 -28.00 19.91 -26.33
CA LEU A 547 -28.21 20.58 -27.59
C LEU A 547 -26.92 21.29 -28.07
N VAL A 548 -27.00 22.57 -28.44
CA VAL A 548 -25.83 23.41 -28.78
C VAL A 548 -25.17 24.07 -27.56
N GLU A 549 -25.65 23.80 -26.34
CA GLU A 549 -25.11 24.40 -25.13
C GLU A 549 -23.84 23.69 -24.66
N GLN A 550 -22.96 24.45 -23.99
CA GLN A 550 -21.81 23.92 -23.26
C GLN A 550 -22.14 23.94 -21.76
N PRO A 551 -22.62 22.81 -21.20
CA PRO A 551 -23.03 22.76 -19.79
C PRO A 551 -21.81 22.89 -18.86
N VAL A 552 -22.05 23.47 -17.69
CA VAL A 552 -21.07 23.58 -16.60
C VAL A 552 -21.71 23.01 -15.34
N TRP A 553 -21.03 22.11 -14.63
CA TRP A 553 -21.56 21.58 -13.37
C TRP A 553 -21.81 22.67 -12.34
N GLY A 554 -22.84 22.45 -11.51
CA GLY A 554 -23.26 23.39 -10.47
C GLY A 554 -23.94 24.64 -11.01
N ARG A 555 -24.10 24.76 -12.33
CA ARG A 555 -24.99 25.76 -12.93
C ARG A 555 -26.41 25.20 -12.89
N PRO A 556 -27.30 25.68 -12.02
CA PRO A 556 -28.69 25.28 -12.10
C PRO A 556 -29.24 25.71 -13.46
N TYR A 557 -30.19 24.93 -13.98
CA TYR A 557 -30.98 25.36 -15.12
C TYR A 557 -31.78 26.60 -14.69
N GLN A 558 -31.31 27.79 -15.07
CA GLN A 558 -31.91 29.05 -14.68
C GLN A 558 -32.72 29.62 -15.83
N TRP A 559 -34.01 29.86 -15.57
CA TRP A 559 -34.77 30.86 -16.31
C TRP A 559 -34.05 32.22 -16.30
N ILE A 560 -34.06 32.88 -17.46
CA ILE A 560 -33.87 34.32 -17.73
C ILE A 560 -33.58 35.19 -16.49
N THR A 561 -32.28 35.33 -16.19
CA THR A 561 -31.72 36.66 -15.94
C THR A 561 -30.52 36.97 -16.84
N ASP A 562 -29.88 35.96 -17.46
CA ASP A 562 -28.61 36.15 -18.20
C ASP A 562 -28.61 35.75 -19.70
N GLY A 563 -29.77 35.64 -20.36
CA GLY A 563 -29.88 35.88 -21.81
C GLY A 563 -29.21 34.92 -22.82
N GLY A 564 -29.34 33.59 -22.68
CA GLY A 564 -29.00 32.62 -23.73
C GLY A 564 -30.16 31.65 -24.04
N PRO A 565 -30.34 31.15 -25.29
CA PRO A 565 -31.50 30.35 -25.67
C PRO A 565 -31.40 28.91 -25.15
N THR A 566 -32.39 28.48 -24.37
CA THR A 566 -32.65 27.07 -24.02
C THR A 566 -34.05 26.66 -24.53
N CYS A 567 -34.47 25.41 -24.33
CA CYS A 567 -35.64 24.68 -24.90
C CYS A 567 -37.00 25.42 -25.05
N ASN A 568 -37.16 26.61 -24.48
CA ASN A 568 -38.36 27.46 -24.59
C ASN A 568 -38.52 28.23 -25.91
N ALA A 569 -37.62 28.09 -26.88
CA ALA A 569 -37.85 28.66 -28.22
C ALA A 569 -39.13 28.12 -28.89
N CYS A 570 -39.65 26.98 -28.42
CA CYS A 570 -40.72 26.24 -29.08
C CYS A 570 -41.85 25.78 -28.16
N HIS A 571 -41.74 26.03 -26.86
CA HIS A 571 -42.83 25.88 -25.89
C HIS A 571 -43.16 27.25 -25.29
N PRO A 572 -44.07 28.02 -25.93
CA PRO A 572 -44.54 29.27 -25.35
C PRO A 572 -45.33 28.97 -24.07
N MET A 573 -44.92 29.59 -22.96
CA MET A 573 -45.70 29.67 -21.73
C MET A 573 -46.85 30.67 -21.87
#